data_AF-A0AB33BWN8-F1
#
_entry.id   AF-A0AB33BWN8-F1
#
_cell.length_a   1.000
_cell.length_b   1.000
_cell.length_c   1.000
_cell.angle_alpha   90.00
_cell.angle_beta   90.00
_cell.angle_gamma   90.00
#
_symmetry.space_group_name_H-M   'P 1'
#
loop_
_entity.id
_entity.type
_entity.pdbx_description
1 polymer ?
#
loop_
_entity_poly.entity_id
_entity_poly.type
_entity_poly.pdbx_seq_one_letter_code
_entity_poly.pdbx_strand_id
1 'polypeptide(L)'
;MSTSTVKVQFIQHRQPPLDSGTYTVEVEQKVKTKQSDKIPEQTFSKELTFYVDGHRFAPLTPDAIYAVFPPAGNLGEYSNALPHIILKRGTLPWERTIKSTDPDLPWLALLLFQESEKPEPQTIKLKELKATSGNTKFPTFIDEPGQNDEDVVTVIDVPQNILEKILPPEKDLTLLASVNQITNEKNESLSEPLATILGNRLPKKGEVSTVHLVALEERYDKDSGKFNYQGAGPNDFIRLVSLASWSFTCVNSKHNFDALLKEIDREPDTLRLPSQEPPQNPAKQYLDLGYVPLHHALRQGDKTVSWYHSPLSTGQSQDNLTAPVAIADELMRYDPNTGMFDVSYAMAWQLGRMLTLQNQPLAVEIFNWKRSKAQDLHQIQQQVLHLPFQSTTETNGDLPTAIANWFQDLELLKNVPFNYLVPDTRLLPPESLRFFWIDSYWVDCLQDGAFSVGRVTKEDLRLDVQSRSLRRSKTQSDKTITGFLLHSEVVSGWPGLEIEGYATPVTGNNFVGPENKLTILRRDLLSDNILLCFFAGEVKTLDLSIKGSSVNCGVDPIKKGTKITKGLRNLDGEQKTDDIEVPFRNENLGVINIEEMAKRLKQGLNVPYDFTSAQLAATMIEGSPKVRFVARG
;
A
#
# COMPACT_ATOMS: atom_id res chain seq x y z
N MET A 1 -21.02 14.24 10.35
CA MET A 1 -20.77 14.74 8.99
C MET A 1 -21.10 13.60 8.05
N SER A 2 -21.99 13.82 7.08
CA SER A 2 -22.33 12.79 6.09
C SER A 2 -21.04 12.37 5.38
N THR A 3 -20.71 11.07 5.47
CA THR A 3 -19.64 10.45 4.69
C THR A 3 -20.05 10.55 3.23
N SER A 4 -19.49 11.52 2.52
CA SER A 4 -19.63 11.65 1.08
C SER A 4 -19.02 10.42 0.42
N THR A 5 -19.85 9.57 -0.18
CA THR A 5 -19.42 8.37 -0.90
C THR A 5 -18.65 8.78 -2.15
N VAL A 6 -17.40 8.33 -2.27
CA VAL A 6 -16.54 8.60 -3.43
C VAL A 6 -16.75 7.51 -4.48
N LYS A 7 -16.79 7.88 -5.76
CA LYS A 7 -16.97 6.96 -6.90
C LYS A 7 -15.77 7.05 -7.85
N VAL A 8 -15.50 5.96 -8.56
CA VAL A 8 -14.56 5.93 -9.69
C VAL A 8 -15.38 5.91 -10.98
N GLN A 9 -15.19 6.92 -11.82
CA GLN A 9 -15.82 7.02 -13.13
C GLN A 9 -14.83 6.58 -14.21
N PHE A 10 -15.30 5.72 -15.12
CA PHE A 10 -14.59 5.29 -16.31
C PHE A 10 -15.12 6.04 -17.53
N ILE A 11 -14.22 6.59 -18.34
CA ILE A 11 -14.50 7.36 -19.56
C ILE A 11 -13.81 6.67 -20.73
N GLN A 12 -14.51 6.56 -21.87
CA GLN A 12 -14.07 5.77 -23.02
C GLN A 12 -12.80 6.34 -23.66
N HIS A 13 -12.80 7.63 -23.97
CA HIS A 13 -11.67 8.34 -24.56
C HIS A 13 -11.63 9.80 -24.09
N ARG A 14 -10.46 10.42 -24.20
CA ARG A 14 -10.27 11.85 -23.90
C ARG A 14 -9.38 12.48 -24.95
N GLN A 15 -10.01 13.11 -25.93
CA GLN A 15 -9.31 13.88 -26.96
C GLN A 15 -8.62 15.11 -26.36
N PRO A 16 -7.42 15.50 -26.84
CA PRO A 16 -6.83 16.77 -26.49
C PRO A 16 -7.73 17.92 -27.00
N PRO A 17 -7.79 19.07 -26.31
CA PRO A 17 -8.55 20.23 -26.81
C PRO A 17 -8.02 20.80 -28.13
N LEU A 18 -6.73 20.55 -28.41
CA LEU A 18 -6.04 20.96 -29.62
C LEU A 18 -5.04 19.86 -29.96
N ASP A 19 -5.13 19.30 -31.17
CA ASP A 19 -4.25 18.24 -31.63
C ASP A 19 -2.81 18.72 -31.81
N SER A 20 -1.86 17.78 -31.87
CA SER A 20 -0.50 18.13 -32.23
C SER A 20 -0.43 18.54 -33.70
N GLY A 21 0.19 19.67 -33.97
CA GLY A 21 0.21 20.23 -35.32
C GLY A 21 0.67 21.67 -35.38
N THR A 22 0.86 22.16 -36.61
CA THR A 22 1.16 23.55 -36.87
C THR A 22 -0.13 24.31 -37.10
N TYR A 23 -0.36 25.35 -36.29
CA TYR A 23 -1.54 26.20 -36.36
C TYR A 23 -1.12 27.61 -36.75
N THR A 24 -1.96 28.28 -37.55
CA THR A 24 -1.79 29.69 -37.90
C THR A 24 -3.00 30.46 -37.40
N VAL A 25 -2.76 31.46 -36.56
CA VAL A 25 -3.78 32.41 -36.10
C VAL A 25 -3.64 33.66 -36.95
N GLU A 26 -4.68 33.94 -37.73
CA GLU A 26 -4.80 35.17 -38.49
C GLU A 26 -5.70 36.16 -37.74
N VAL A 27 -5.19 37.38 -37.52
CA VAL A 27 -5.94 38.47 -36.90
C VAL A 27 -6.16 39.57 -37.93
N GLU A 28 -7.41 39.75 -38.34
CA GLU A 28 -7.84 40.81 -39.25
C GLU A 28 -8.55 41.94 -38.46
N GLN A 29 -8.04 43.16 -38.53
CA GLN A 29 -8.66 44.36 -37.97
C GLN A 29 -9.11 45.31 -39.07
N LYS A 30 -10.41 45.56 -39.15
CA LYS A 30 -11.00 46.56 -40.06
C LYS A 30 -11.31 47.85 -39.30
N VAL A 31 -10.67 48.94 -39.71
CA VAL A 31 -10.89 50.29 -39.15
C VAL A 31 -11.68 51.12 -40.16
N LYS A 32 -12.88 51.55 -39.75
CA LYS A 32 -13.76 52.42 -40.54
C LYS A 32 -14.21 53.65 -39.76
N THR A 33 -14.26 54.79 -40.43
CA THR A 33 -14.84 56.03 -39.88
C THR A 33 -16.34 56.09 -40.14
N LYS A 34 -17.14 56.39 -39.12
CA LYS A 34 -18.62 56.39 -39.22
C LYS A 34 -19.20 57.53 -40.08
N GLN A 35 -18.49 58.65 -40.26
CA GLN A 35 -19.05 59.89 -40.83
C GLN A 35 -18.05 60.70 -41.69
N SER A 36 -17.14 60.04 -42.41
CA SER A 36 -16.27 60.74 -43.36
C SER A 36 -15.78 59.81 -44.46
N ASP A 37 -15.97 60.22 -45.72
CA ASP A 37 -15.41 59.55 -46.92
C ASP A 37 -13.93 59.93 -47.15
N LYS A 38 -13.33 60.74 -46.27
CA LYS A 38 -11.95 61.22 -46.41
C LYS A 38 -10.90 60.22 -45.90
N ILE A 39 -11.29 59.25 -45.08
CA ILE A 39 -10.39 58.19 -44.59
C ILE A 39 -10.95 56.87 -45.14
N PRO A 40 -10.26 56.21 -46.09
CA PRO A 40 -10.71 54.94 -46.62
C PRO A 40 -10.69 53.86 -45.52
N GLU A 41 -11.55 52.84 -45.66
CA GLU A 41 -11.50 51.66 -44.80
C GLU A 41 -10.10 51.03 -44.87
N GLN A 42 -9.49 50.79 -43.71
CA GLN A 42 -8.18 50.18 -43.61
C GLN A 42 -8.32 48.80 -42.97
N THR A 43 -7.76 47.81 -43.61
CA THR A 43 -7.66 46.44 -43.10
C THR A 43 -6.22 46.16 -42.74
N PHE A 44 -5.99 45.78 -41.49
CA PHE A 44 -4.70 45.30 -41.00
C PHE A 44 -4.83 43.80 -40.76
N SER A 45 -3.92 42.99 -41.31
CA SER A 45 -3.82 41.57 -40.99
C SER A 45 -2.46 41.28 -40.35
N LYS A 46 -2.45 40.36 -39.39
CA LYS A 46 -1.23 39.79 -38.82
C LYS A 46 -1.43 38.30 -38.59
N GLU A 47 -0.44 37.53 -39.00
CA GLU A 47 -0.41 36.07 -38.80
C GLU A 47 0.58 35.71 -37.70
N LEU A 48 0.22 34.70 -36.91
CA LEU A 48 1.07 34.05 -35.93
C LEU A 48 1.00 32.53 -36.14
N THR A 49 2.12 31.93 -36.53
CA THR A 49 2.25 30.47 -36.61
C THR A 49 2.86 29.94 -35.32
N PHE A 50 2.24 28.89 -34.75
CA PHE A 50 2.79 28.16 -33.61
C PHE A 50 2.59 26.66 -33.78
N TYR A 51 3.39 25.86 -33.07
CA TYR A 51 3.31 24.41 -33.09
C TYR A 51 2.83 23.90 -31.72
N VAL A 52 1.87 22.97 -31.73
CA VAL A 52 1.38 22.28 -30.54
C VAL A 52 2.14 20.97 -30.40
N ASP A 53 2.97 20.90 -29.37
CA ASP A 53 3.84 19.74 -29.12
C ASP A 53 3.06 18.54 -28.56
N GLY A 54 3.19 17.41 -29.24
CA GLY A 54 2.60 16.13 -28.89
C GLY A 54 3.70 15.09 -28.65
N HIS A 55 3.57 14.28 -27.60
CA HIS A 55 4.58 13.26 -27.31
C HIS A 55 4.64 12.23 -28.45
N ARG A 56 5.84 11.80 -28.87
CA ARG A 56 6.01 10.91 -30.05
C ARG A 56 7.01 9.78 -29.85
N PHE A 57 8.30 10.10 -29.71
CA PHE A 57 9.38 9.10 -29.67
C PHE A 57 10.25 9.13 -28.41
N ALA A 58 10.26 10.24 -27.69
CA ALA A 58 11.03 10.35 -26.46
C ALA A 58 10.51 9.34 -25.42
N PRO A 59 11.37 8.68 -24.64
CA PRO A 59 10.91 7.86 -23.52
C PRO A 59 10.09 8.69 -22.53
N LEU A 60 9.05 8.08 -21.94
CA LEU A 60 8.27 8.71 -20.89
C LEU A 60 9.11 8.87 -19.63
N THR A 61 9.00 10.03 -19.01
CA THR A 61 9.64 10.26 -17.71
C THR A 61 8.92 9.45 -16.63
N PRO A 62 9.62 9.01 -15.57
CA PRO A 62 8.98 8.33 -14.45
C PRO A 62 7.84 9.13 -13.83
N ASP A 63 7.91 10.47 -13.86
CA ASP A 63 6.85 11.35 -13.35
C ASP A 63 5.57 11.34 -14.20
N ALA A 64 5.66 11.04 -15.50
CA ALA A 64 4.49 10.92 -16.37
C ALA A 64 3.64 9.66 -16.06
N ILE A 65 4.26 8.66 -15.42
CA ILE A 65 3.65 7.38 -15.07
C ILE A 65 3.09 7.49 -13.64
N TYR A 66 1.79 7.25 -13.49
CA TYR A 66 1.15 7.21 -12.17
C TYR A 66 1.39 5.86 -11.49
N ALA A 67 1.19 4.76 -12.23
CA ALA A 67 1.40 3.40 -11.74
C ALA A 67 1.57 2.41 -12.91
N VAL A 68 2.23 1.28 -12.64
CA VAL A 68 2.24 0.11 -13.52
C VAL A 68 1.83 -1.12 -12.72
N PHE A 69 1.14 -2.04 -13.37
CA PHE A 69 0.76 -3.32 -12.79
C PHE A 69 0.97 -4.46 -13.79
N PRO A 70 1.46 -5.63 -13.37
CA PRO A 70 2.12 -5.88 -12.09
C PRO A 70 3.29 -4.92 -11.80
N PRO A 71 3.58 -4.59 -10.53
CA PRO A 71 4.59 -3.57 -10.21
C PRO A 71 5.98 -3.96 -10.69
N ALA A 72 6.76 -2.98 -11.13
CA ALA A 72 8.12 -3.18 -11.63
C ALA A 72 9.02 -3.86 -10.59
N GLY A 73 9.75 -4.90 -11.00
CA GLY A 73 10.66 -5.69 -10.16
C GLY A 73 9.96 -6.59 -9.13
N ASN A 74 8.61 -6.63 -9.11
CA ASN A 74 7.86 -7.36 -8.11
C ASN A 74 7.75 -8.86 -8.44
N LEU A 75 7.56 -9.67 -7.40
CA LEU A 75 7.38 -11.10 -7.44
C LEU A 75 6.01 -11.44 -6.83
N GLY A 76 5.14 -12.10 -7.61
CA GLY A 76 3.79 -12.41 -7.14
C GLY A 76 3.02 -13.38 -8.07
N GLU A 77 1.81 -13.78 -7.68
CA GLU A 77 0.93 -14.54 -8.57
C GLU A 77 0.19 -13.59 -9.49
N TYR A 78 0.79 -13.32 -10.65
CA TYR A 78 0.21 -12.42 -11.66
C TYR A 78 -0.39 -13.17 -12.84
N SER A 79 -0.45 -14.51 -12.81
CA SER A 79 -0.87 -15.34 -13.95
C SER A 79 -2.29 -15.07 -14.46
N ASN A 80 -3.14 -14.48 -13.63
CA ASN A 80 -4.50 -14.08 -13.95
C ASN A 80 -4.64 -12.56 -14.10
N ALA A 81 -3.56 -11.79 -13.97
CA ALA A 81 -3.55 -10.35 -14.15
C ALA A 81 -3.20 -9.97 -15.59
N LEU A 82 -3.98 -9.05 -16.16
CA LEU A 82 -3.60 -8.35 -17.37
C LEU A 82 -2.69 -7.17 -17.00
N PRO A 83 -1.48 -7.08 -17.58
CA PRO A 83 -0.63 -5.93 -17.36
C PRO A 83 -1.33 -4.64 -17.78
N HIS A 84 -1.11 -3.56 -17.04
CA HIS A 84 -1.60 -2.24 -17.40
C HIS A 84 -0.68 -1.13 -16.89
N ILE A 85 -0.77 0.03 -17.53
CA ILE A 85 -0.08 1.25 -17.14
C ILE A 85 -1.09 2.38 -16.97
N ILE A 86 -0.92 3.17 -15.91
CA ILE A 86 -1.69 4.38 -15.66
C ILE A 86 -0.80 5.60 -15.84
N LEU A 87 -1.25 6.53 -16.67
CA LEU A 87 -0.54 7.74 -17.09
C LEU A 87 -1.23 8.96 -16.48
N LYS A 88 -0.44 9.92 -15.98
CA LYS A 88 -0.98 11.18 -15.44
C LYS A 88 -1.63 12.05 -16.51
N ARG A 89 -1.11 11.98 -17.74
CA ARG A 89 -1.64 12.72 -18.89
C ARG A 89 -2.82 11.95 -19.50
N GLY A 90 -4.04 12.31 -19.09
CA GLY A 90 -5.28 11.65 -19.51
C GLY A 90 -5.57 11.64 -21.02
N THR A 91 -4.95 12.53 -21.80
CA THR A 91 -5.11 12.65 -23.26
C THR A 91 -4.08 11.85 -24.06
N LEU A 92 -2.98 11.42 -23.44
CA LEU A 92 -1.80 10.88 -24.13
C LEU A 92 -2.10 9.72 -25.10
N PRO A 93 -2.97 8.75 -24.79
CA PRO A 93 -3.31 7.70 -25.74
C PRO A 93 -4.01 8.19 -27.00
N TRP A 94 -4.65 9.36 -26.99
CA TRP A 94 -5.45 9.93 -28.10
C TRP A 94 -4.82 11.19 -28.71
N GLU A 95 -3.57 11.53 -28.36
CA GLU A 95 -2.86 12.67 -28.97
C GLU A 95 -2.36 12.40 -30.39
N ARG A 96 -2.30 11.13 -30.77
CA ARG A 96 -1.97 10.65 -32.11
C ARG A 96 -2.87 9.44 -32.40
N THR A 97 -2.88 8.99 -33.65
CA THR A 97 -3.69 7.85 -34.09
C THR A 97 -2.87 6.76 -34.77
N ILE A 98 -3.36 5.52 -34.71
CA ILE A 98 -2.81 4.39 -35.47
C ILE A 98 -3.11 4.48 -36.97
N LYS A 99 -4.15 5.25 -37.34
CA LYS A 99 -4.51 5.54 -38.73
C LYS A 99 -5.23 6.89 -38.82
N SER A 100 -4.82 7.72 -39.75
CA SER A 100 -5.33 9.09 -39.92
C SER A 100 -6.85 9.25 -40.13
N THR A 101 -7.62 8.17 -40.22
CA THR A 101 -9.07 8.18 -40.50
C THR A 101 -9.94 8.18 -39.25
N ASP A 102 -9.40 7.87 -38.07
CA ASP A 102 -10.16 7.79 -36.82
C ASP A 102 -9.34 8.36 -35.64
N PRO A 103 -9.73 9.52 -35.09
CA PRO A 103 -9.02 10.14 -33.97
C PRO A 103 -9.30 9.46 -32.62
N ASP A 104 -10.35 8.64 -32.50
CA ASP A 104 -10.70 7.98 -31.24
C ASP A 104 -9.88 6.71 -30.97
N LEU A 105 -9.06 6.29 -31.94
CA LEU A 105 -8.18 5.13 -31.80
C LEU A 105 -6.88 5.48 -31.08
N PRO A 106 -6.56 4.75 -29.99
CA PRO A 106 -5.35 5.04 -29.25
C PRO A 106 -4.11 4.58 -30.03
N TRP A 107 -3.10 5.44 -30.14
CA TRP A 107 -1.83 5.12 -30.81
C TRP A 107 -0.86 4.30 -29.94
N LEU A 108 -1.25 3.96 -28.72
CA LEU A 108 -0.42 3.25 -27.76
C LEU A 108 -0.96 1.86 -27.48
N ALA A 109 -0.06 0.89 -27.39
CA ALA A 109 -0.41 -0.47 -26.96
C ALA A 109 0.59 -1.00 -25.94
N LEU A 110 0.11 -1.90 -25.09
CA LEU A 110 0.92 -2.56 -24.09
C LEU A 110 1.19 -4.01 -24.50
N LEU A 111 2.45 -4.33 -24.75
CA LEU A 111 2.88 -5.66 -25.19
C LEU A 111 3.64 -6.37 -24.07
N LEU A 112 3.22 -7.59 -23.75
CA LEU A 112 3.92 -8.49 -22.81
C LEU A 112 4.72 -9.53 -23.59
N PHE A 113 5.99 -9.67 -23.21
CA PHE A 113 6.93 -10.67 -23.70
C PHE A 113 7.37 -11.59 -22.57
N GLN A 114 7.40 -12.88 -22.84
CA GLN A 114 7.98 -13.88 -21.95
C GLN A 114 9.51 -13.90 -22.07
N GLU A 115 10.19 -14.51 -21.10
CA GLU A 115 11.66 -14.55 -21.03
C GLU A 115 12.31 -15.11 -22.31
N SER A 116 11.66 -16.07 -22.98
CA SER A 116 12.17 -16.72 -24.19
C SER A 116 12.06 -15.88 -25.47
N GLU A 117 11.27 -14.81 -25.45
CA GLU A 117 10.94 -13.97 -26.61
C GLU A 117 11.17 -12.47 -26.36
N LYS A 118 11.78 -12.13 -25.22
CA LYS A 118 11.99 -10.73 -24.83
C LYS A 118 12.91 -10.03 -25.82
N PRO A 119 12.49 -8.91 -26.43
CA PRO A 119 13.39 -8.10 -27.24
C PRO A 119 14.33 -7.30 -26.33
N GLU A 120 15.55 -7.05 -26.79
CA GLU A 120 16.48 -6.17 -26.08
C GLU A 120 16.22 -4.71 -26.44
N PRO A 121 15.99 -3.82 -25.44
CA PRO A 121 15.86 -2.39 -25.71
C PRO A 121 17.17 -1.78 -26.20
N GLN A 122 17.09 -1.02 -27.29
CA GLN A 122 18.22 -0.30 -27.88
C GLN A 122 17.96 1.20 -27.82
N THR A 123 18.94 1.95 -27.35
CA THR A 123 18.91 3.41 -27.37
C THR A 123 19.63 3.90 -28.63
N ILE A 124 18.87 4.48 -29.55
CA ILE A 124 19.37 4.96 -30.86
C ILE A 124 19.03 6.44 -31.04
N LYS A 125 19.64 7.06 -32.05
CA LYS A 125 19.33 8.45 -32.44
C LYS A 125 18.19 8.51 -33.45
N LEU A 126 17.46 9.62 -33.49
CA LEU A 126 16.33 9.80 -34.41
C LEU A 126 16.74 9.61 -35.89
N LYS A 127 17.94 10.06 -36.27
CA LYS A 127 18.48 9.82 -37.62
C LYS A 127 18.66 8.34 -37.97
N GLU A 128 18.98 7.50 -36.99
CA GLU A 128 19.16 6.05 -37.17
C GLU A 128 17.81 5.35 -37.31
N LEU A 129 16.78 5.86 -36.63
CA LEU A 129 15.40 5.38 -36.80
C LEU A 129 14.90 5.64 -38.23
N LYS A 130 15.20 6.82 -38.81
CA LYS A 130 14.88 7.15 -40.21
C LYS A 130 15.63 6.27 -41.21
N ALA A 131 16.90 5.97 -40.92
CA ALA A 131 17.77 5.18 -41.79
C ALA A 131 17.60 3.65 -41.61
N THR A 132 16.48 3.20 -41.03
CA THR A 132 16.21 1.77 -40.82
C THR A 132 16.30 1.01 -42.15
N SER A 133 17.22 0.04 -42.21
CA SER A 133 17.54 -0.71 -43.43
C SER A 133 17.84 -2.18 -43.12
N GLY A 134 17.84 -3.03 -44.16
CA GLY A 134 18.07 -4.47 -44.03
C GLY A 134 16.82 -5.26 -43.63
N ASN A 135 17.02 -6.22 -42.72
CA ASN A 135 15.96 -7.14 -42.25
C ASN A 135 15.03 -6.50 -41.20
N THR A 136 15.29 -5.28 -40.78
CA THR A 136 14.45 -4.53 -39.83
C THR A 136 13.54 -3.56 -40.58
N LYS A 137 12.26 -3.48 -40.21
CA LYS A 137 11.26 -2.60 -40.83
C LYS A 137 10.75 -1.54 -39.86
N PHE A 138 10.70 -0.29 -40.30
CA PHE A 138 10.11 0.86 -39.60
C PHE A 138 9.56 1.86 -40.63
N PRO A 139 8.35 2.42 -40.44
CA PRO A 139 7.76 3.31 -41.43
C PRO A 139 8.53 4.62 -41.56
N THR A 140 8.45 5.25 -42.73
CA THR A 140 8.98 6.60 -42.95
C THR A 140 8.12 7.63 -42.22
N PHE A 141 8.77 8.66 -41.66
CA PHE A 141 8.10 9.78 -40.98
C PHE A 141 8.79 11.11 -41.29
N ILE A 142 8.08 12.21 -41.04
CA ILE A 142 8.57 13.59 -41.19
C ILE A 142 8.85 14.14 -39.80
N ASP A 143 9.93 14.94 -39.67
CA ASP A 143 10.28 15.63 -38.43
C ASP A 143 9.27 16.72 -38.10
N GLU A 144 8.99 16.84 -36.80
CA GLU A 144 8.17 17.90 -36.25
C GLU A 144 9.03 19.07 -35.77
N PRO A 145 8.49 20.31 -35.76
CA PRO A 145 9.20 21.46 -35.23
C PRO A 145 9.75 21.20 -33.81
N GLY A 146 11.06 21.29 -33.64
CA GLY A 146 11.76 21.04 -32.37
C GLY A 146 12.46 19.68 -32.28
N GLN A 147 12.20 18.75 -33.19
CA GLN A 147 12.91 17.48 -33.28
C GLN A 147 14.29 17.66 -33.94
N ASN A 148 15.30 17.01 -33.37
CA ASN A 148 16.65 16.98 -33.90
C ASN A 148 17.08 15.55 -34.20
N ASP A 149 17.93 15.39 -35.22
CA ASP A 149 18.50 14.08 -35.61
C ASP A 149 19.28 13.38 -34.49
N GLU A 150 19.75 14.14 -33.49
CA GLU A 150 20.48 13.66 -32.32
C GLU A 150 19.58 13.29 -31.13
N ASP A 151 18.26 13.51 -31.24
CA ASP A 151 17.31 13.15 -30.19
C ASP A 151 17.33 11.64 -29.96
N VAL A 152 17.24 11.27 -28.69
CA VAL A 152 17.40 9.88 -28.24
C VAL A 152 16.05 9.18 -28.20
N VAL A 153 16.01 7.98 -28.77
CA VAL A 153 14.82 7.13 -28.84
C VAL A 153 15.16 5.72 -28.36
N THR A 154 14.25 5.10 -27.62
CA THR A 154 14.37 3.70 -27.24
C THR A 154 13.52 2.84 -28.18
N VAL A 155 14.13 1.82 -28.78
CA VAL A 155 13.47 0.90 -29.70
C VAL A 155 13.63 -0.55 -29.27
N ILE A 156 12.71 -1.38 -29.71
CA ILE A 156 12.77 -2.84 -29.62
C ILE A 156 12.58 -3.44 -31.00
N ASP A 157 13.36 -4.47 -31.32
CA ASP A 157 13.25 -5.21 -32.58
C ASP A 157 12.60 -6.57 -32.32
N VAL A 158 11.40 -6.78 -32.84
CA VAL A 158 10.58 -7.97 -32.56
C VAL A 158 10.40 -8.79 -33.85
N PRO A 159 10.66 -10.11 -33.84
CA PRO A 159 10.37 -10.96 -34.99
C PRO A 159 8.90 -10.88 -35.42
N GLN A 160 8.64 -10.76 -36.72
CA GLN A 160 7.30 -10.61 -37.27
C GLN A 160 6.35 -11.72 -36.81
N ASN A 161 6.82 -12.97 -36.78
CA ASN A 161 6.02 -14.15 -36.43
C ASN A 161 5.56 -14.18 -34.96
N ILE A 162 6.28 -13.50 -34.06
CA ILE A 162 5.93 -13.33 -32.64
C ILE A 162 4.96 -12.15 -32.54
N LEU A 163 5.34 -11.03 -33.16
CA LEU A 163 4.55 -9.79 -33.10
C LEU A 163 3.11 -10.02 -33.60
N GLU A 164 2.94 -10.72 -34.71
CA GLU A 164 1.61 -11.03 -35.28
C GLU A 164 0.70 -11.79 -34.31
N LYS A 165 1.28 -12.65 -33.47
CA LYS A 165 0.50 -13.46 -32.52
C LYS A 165 0.07 -12.68 -31.29
N ILE A 166 0.81 -11.64 -30.91
CA ILE A 166 0.62 -10.91 -29.64
C ILE A 166 -0.01 -9.53 -29.83
N LEU A 167 0.26 -8.86 -30.97
CA LEU A 167 -0.21 -7.51 -31.25
C LEU A 167 -1.75 -7.45 -31.29
N PRO A 168 -2.40 -6.51 -30.59
CA PRO A 168 -3.85 -6.36 -30.66
C PRO A 168 -4.32 -5.93 -32.07
N PRO A 169 -5.43 -6.48 -32.60
CA PRO A 169 -6.06 -5.93 -33.79
C PRO A 169 -6.64 -4.54 -33.51
N GLU A 170 -6.97 -3.79 -34.57
CA GLU A 170 -7.56 -2.44 -34.45
C GLU A 170 -8.74 -2.39 -33.47
N LYS A 171 -9.68 -3.33 -33.59
CA LYS A 171 -10.87 -3.38 -32.74
C LYS A 171 -10.58 -3.62 -31.26
N ASP A 172 -9.52 -4.35 -30.94
CA ASP A 172 -9.12 -4.57 -29.55
C ASP A 172 -8.48 -3.30 -28.98
N LEU A 173 -7.72 -2.54 -29.78
CA LEU A 173 -7.09 -1.29 -29.34
C LEU A 173 -8.12 -0.27 -28.86
N THR A 174 -9.27 -0.16 -29.53
CA THR A 174 -10.39 0.72 -29.10
C THR A 174 -10.89 0.39 -27.70
N LEU A 175 -10.72 -0.86 -27.25
CA LEU A 175 -11.22 -1.34 -25.95
C LEU A 175 -10.14 -1.33 -24.85
N LEU A 176 -8.86 -1.29 -25.21
CA LEU A 176 -7.74 -1.43 -24.28
C LEU A 176 -7.27 -0.10 -23.66
N ALA A 177 -7.82 1.03 -24.07
CA ALA A 177 -7.53 2.34 -23.48
C ALA A 177 -8.78 2.98 -22.87
N SER A 178 -8.67 3.49 -21.66
CA SER A 178 -9.75 4.20 -20.95
C SER A 178 -9.19 5.31 -20.05
N VAL A 179 -10.06 6.15 -19.53
CA VAL A 179 -9.71 7.18 -18.54
C VAL A 179 -10.45 6.91 -17.23
N ASN A 180 -9.74 7.02 -16.12
CA ASN A 180 -10.27 6.83 -14.78
C ASN A 180 -10.24 8.17 -14.05
N GLN A 181 -11.35 8.55 -13.42
CA GLN A 181 -11.47 9.79 -12.66
C GLN A 181 -12.26 9.56 -11.37
N ILE A 182 -11.79 10.13 -10.26
CA ILE A 182 -12.49 10.08 -8.98
C ILE A 182 -13.54 11.20 -8.95
N THR A 183 -14.78 10.85 -8.60
CA THR A 183 -15.89 11.80 -8.50
C THR A 183 -16.66 11.64 -7.18
N ASN A 184 -17.41 12.67 -6.80
CA ASN A 184 -18.38 12.58 -5.71
C ASN A 184 -19.74 12.03 -6.19
N GLU A 185 -20.72 11.89 -5.29
CA GLU A 185 -22.06 11.39 -5.65
C GLU A 185 -22.80 12.24 -6.70
N LYS A 186 -22.45 13.53 -6.84
CA LYS A 186 -23.00 14.45 -7.84
C LYS A 186 -22.22 14.42 -9.16
N ASN A 187 -21.29 13.48 -9.33
CA ASN A 187 -20.37 13.35 -10.46
C ASN A 187 -19.45 14.58 -10.65
N GLU A 188 -19.19 15.34 -9.59
CA GLU A 188 -18.18 16.41 -9.62
C GLU A 188 -16.79 15.78 -9.44
N SER A 189 -15.84 16.18 -10.30
CA SER A 189 -14.48 15.67 -10.30
C SER A 189 -13.73 16.02 -9.02
N LEU A 190 -13.15 15.00 -8.37
CA LEU A 190 -12.28 15.11 -7.19
C LEU A 190 -10.81 14.83 -7.52
N SER A 191 -10.53 14.29 -8.71
CA SER A 191 -9.17 14.07 -9.21
C SER A 191 -9.04 14.50 -10.66
N GLU A 192 -7.78 14.69 -11.08
CA GLU A 192 -7.43 14.75 -12.49
C GLU A 192 -7.75 13.41 -13.18
N PRO A 193 -8.09 13.42 -14.48
CA PRO A 193 -8.33 12.23 -15.28
C PRO A 193 -7.02 11.50 -15.61
N LEU A 194 -6.92 10.22 -15.24
CA LEU A 194 -5.76 9.37 -15.50
C LEU A 194 -6.05 8.42 -16.65
N ALA A 195 -5.17 8.33 -17.64
CA ALA A 195 -5.33 7.37 -18.74
C ALA A 195 -4.80 5.99 -18.32
N THR A 196 -5.52 4.93 -18.64
CA THR A 196 -5.13 3.53 -18.40
C THR A 196 -5.04 2.80 -19.72
N ILE A 197 -3.94 2.08 -19.93
CA ILE A 197 -3.73 1.22 -21.10
C ILE A 197 -3.54 -0.21 -20.60
N LEU A 198 -4.39 -1.11 -21.08
CA LEU A 198 -4.42 -2.54 -20.75
C LEU A 198 -3.68 -3.36 -21.81
N GLY A 199 -3.02 -4.42 -21.37
CA GLY A 199 -2.53 -5.48 -22.24
C GLY A 199 -3.61 -6.50 -22.56
N ASN A 200 -3.39 -7.29 -23.61
CA ASN A 200 -4.29 -8.38 -24.04
C ASN A 200 -3.72 -9.78 -23.76
N ARG A 201 -2.61 -9.88 -23.03
CA ARG A 201 -1.87 -11.14 -22.84
C ARG A 201 -1.56 -11.40 -21.37
N LEU A 202 -1.86 -12.62 -20.92
CA LEU A 202 -1.57 -13.08 -19.56
C LEU A 202 -0.10 -13.51 -19.41
N PRO A 203 0.56 -13.21 -18.27
CA PRO A 203 1.90 -13.68 -17.98
C PRO A 203 1.92 -15.18 -17.68
N LYS A 204 3.08 -15.81 -17.92
CA LYS A 204 3.27 -17.25 -17.70
C LYS A 204 3.83 -17.53 -16.32
N LYS A 205 3.27 -18.54 -15.63
CA LYS A 205 3.73 -18.99 -14.30
C LYS A 205 5.18 -19.49 -14.36
N GLY A 206 6.00 -19.06 -13.42
CA GLY A 206 7.39 -19.48 -13.24
C GLY A 206 8.40 -18.75 -14.13
N GLU A 207 7.98 -17.75 -14.89
CA GLU A 207 8.86 -17.00 -15.80
C GLU A 207 8.81 -15.49 -15.49
N VAL A 208 9.89 -14.80 -15.87
CA VAL A 208 9.92 -13.33 -15.92
C VAL A 208 9.13 -12.87 -17.13
N SER A 209 8.30 -11.84 -16.95
CA SER A 209 7.58 -11.18 -18.03
C SER A 209 8.06 -9.74 -18.15
N THR A 210 8.34 -9.29 -19.37
CA THR A 210 8.75 -7.92 -19.69
C THR A 210 7.65 -7.24 -20.48
N VAL A 211 7.26 -6.04 -20.06
CA VAL A 211 6.17 -5.27 -20.67
C VAL A 211 6.74 -4.02 -21.32
N HIS A 212 6.29 -3.73 -22.54
CA HIS A 212 6.63 -2.52 -23.29
C HIS A 212 5.38 -1.75 -23.66
N LEU A 213 5.36 -0.45 -23.33
CA LEU A 213 4.44 0.51 -23.92
C LEU A 213 5.02 0.92 -25.27
N VAL A 214 4.34 0.56 -26.36
CA VAL A 214 4.81 0.79 -27.73
C VAL A 214 3.97 1.82 -28.46
N ALA A 215 4.65 2.63 -29.28
CA ALA A 215 4.03 3.57 -30.20
C ALA A 215 3.62 2.89 -31.51
N LEU A 216 2.36 3.10 -31.92
CA LEU A 216 1.73 2.53 -33.10
C LEU A 216 1.25 3.59 -34.11
N GLU A 217 1.78 4.81 -34.04
CA GLU A 217 1.43 5.92 -34.93
C GLU A 217 1.53 5.51 -36.42
N GLU A 218 0.42 5.65 -37.15
CA GLU A 218 0.29 5.32 -38.58
C GLU A 218 0.81 3.91 -38.95
N ARG A 219 0.69 2.94 -38.03
CA ARG A 219 1.11 1.55 -38.24
C ARG A 219 0.01 0.63 -38.77
N TYR A 220 -1.22 1.11 -38.90
CA TYR A 220 -2.35 0.32 -39.39
C TYR A 220 -2.80 0.82 -40.76
N ASP A 221 -3.12 -0.14 -41.64
CA ASP A 221 -3.61 0.13 -42.98
C ASP A 221 -5.02 0.75 -42.91
N LYS A 222 -5.23 1.83 -43.68
CA LYS A 222 -6.44 2.66 -43.59
C LYS A 222 -7.71 1.92 -43.99
N ASP A 223 -7.60 0.98 -44.93
CA ASP A 223 -8.75 0.28 -45.52
C ASP A 223 -9.02 -1.07 -44.83
N SER A 224 -7.96 -1.82 -44.52
CA SER A 224 -8.08 -3.18 -43.97
C SER A 224 -8.07 -3.24 -42.44
N GLY A 225 -7.62 -2.18 -41.76
CA GLY A 225 -7.46 -2.16 -40.30
C GLY A 225 -6.46 -3.18 -39.75
N LYS A 226 -5.55 -3.65 -40.62
CA LYS A 226 -4.48 -4.57 -40.26
C LYS A 226 -3.18 -3.82 -40.04
N PHE A 227 -2.36 -4.32 -39.13
CA PHE A 227 -1.02 -3.78 -38.93
C PHE A 227 -0.17 -3.94 -40.20
N ASN A 228 0.52 -2.86 -40.58
CA ASN A 228 1.39 -2.82 -41.75
C ASN A 228 2.80 -3.31 -41.41
N TYR A 229 3.09 -4.55 -41.80
CA TYR A 229 4.41 -5.18 -41.63
C TYR A 229 5.44 -4.76 -42.70
N GLN A 230 5.11 -3.87 -43.64
CA GLN A 230 6.01 -3.38 -44.70
C GLN A 230 6.67 -4.51 -45.52
N GLY A 231 5.91 -5.58 -45.77
CA GLY A 231 6.38 -6.74 -46.53
C GLY A 231 7.41 -7.62 -45.81
N ALA A 232 7.55 -7.50 -44.49
CA ALA A 232 8.43 -8.34 -43.68
C ALA A 232 8.10 -9.83 -43.80
N GLY A 233 9.13 -10.66 -43.96
CA GLY A 233 9.02 -12.11 -43.83
C GLY A 233 8.93 -12.57 -42.37
N PRO A 234 8.65 -13.86 -42.10
CA PRO A 234 8.45 -14.37 -40.74
C PRO A 234 9.62 -14.18 -39.77
N ASN A 235 10.85 -14.13 -40.30
CA ASN A 235 12.09 -13.96 -39.53
C ASN A 235 12.65 -12.53 -39.60
N ASP A 236 11.98 -11.63 -40.32
CA ASP A 236 12.35 -10.22 -40.34
C ASP A 236 11.92 -9.56 -39.03
N PHE A 237 12.61 -8.48 -38.67
CA PHE A 237 12.36 -7.73 -37.46
C PHE A 237 11.46 -6.53 -37.74
N ILE A 238 10.49 -6.33 -36.86
CA ILE A 238 9.66 -5.13 -36.83
C ILE A 238 10.15 -4.26 -35.69
N ARG A 239 10.63 -3.06 -36.02
CA ARG A 239 11.07 -2.09 -35.03
C ARG A 239 9.88 -1.37 -34.43
N LEU A 240 9.83 -1.28 -33.11
CA LEU A 240 8.82 -0.53 -32.35
C LEU A 240 9.53 0.46 -31.44
N VAL A 241 8.99 1.67 -31.33
CA VAL A 241 9.45 2.63 -30.34
C VAL A 241 8.82 2.28 -29.00
N SER A 242 9.66 2.08 -27.98
CA SER A 242 9.22 1.74 -26.63
C SER A 242 9.32 2.98 -25.75
N LEU A 243 8.17 3.49 -25.32
CA LEU A 243 8.07 4.70 -24.52
C LEU A 243 8.28 4.43 -23.02
N ALA A 244 7.91 3.25 -22.56
CA ALA A 244 8.17 2.78 -21.21
C ALA A 244 8.34 1.25 -21.23
N SER A 245 9.12 0.72 -20.29
CA SER A 245 9.27 -0.72 -20.10
C SER A 245 9.51 -1.08 -18.64
N TRP A 246 9.02 -2.25 -18.24
CA TRP A 246 9.29 -2.82 -16.92
C TRP A 246 9.17 -4.34 -16.95
N SER A 247 9.72 -5.01 -15.94
CA SER A 247 9.65 -6.46 -15.80
C SER A 247 9.11 -6.87 -14.43
N PHE A 248 8.48 -8.03 -14.35
CA PHE A 248 8.01 -8.64 -13.10
C PHE A 248 8.12 -10.16 -13.19
N THR A 249 8.07 -10.84 -12.04
CA THR A 249 8.18 -12.31 -11.97
C THR A 249 6.85 -12.91 -11.52
N CYS A 250 6.31 -13.84 -12.32
CA CYS A 250 5.12 -14.59 -11.93
C CYS A 250 5.54 -15.87 -11.20
N VAL A 251 5.31 -15.97 -9.88
CA VAL A 251 5.66 -17.19 -9.13
C VAL A 251 4.66 -18.31 -9.29
N ASN A 252 5.12 -19.53 -8.99
CA ASN A 252 4.28 -20.71 -8.91
C ASN A 252 3.44 -20.66 -7.62
N SER A 253 2.20 -21.16 -7.68
CA SER A 253 1.14 -20.95 -6.67
C SER A 253 1.40 -21.54 -5.27
N LYS A 254 2.56 -22.16 -5.03
CA LYS A 254 2.93 -22.72 -3.72
C LYS A 254 3.49 -21.69 -2.73
N HIS A 255 3.84 -20.49 -3.21
CA HIS A 255 4.34 -19.38 -2.40
C HIS A 255 3.56 -18.09 -2.72
N ASN A 256 2.23 -18.19 -2.85
CA ASN A 256 1.39 -17.02 -3.13
C ASN A 256 0.85 -16.42 -1.82
N PHE A 257 0.54 -15.12 -1.85
CA PHE A 257 0.04 -14.36 -0.71
C PHE A 257 -1.14 -15.04 -0.01
N ASP A 258 -2.14 -15.49 -0.78
CA ASP A 258 -3.33 -16.14 -0.24
C ASP A 258 -3.04 -17.51 0.38
N ALA A 259 -2.22 -18.37 -0.23
CA ALA A 259 -1.95 -19.69 0.35
C ALA A 259 -1.09 -19.57 1.60
N LEU A 260 -0.06 -18.70 1.60
CA LEU A 260 0.77 -18.46 2.78
C LEU A 260 -0.09 -17.99 3.96
N LEU A 261 -0.96 -17.00 3.74
CA LEU A 261 -1.85 -16.51 4.80
C LEU A 261 -2.95 -17.52 5.20
N LYS A 262 -3.41 -18.39 4.29
CA LYS A 262 -4.40 -19.43 4.60
C LYS A 262 -3.81 -20.61 5.37
N GLU A 263 -2.53 -20.90 5.16
CA GLU A 263 -1.79 -21.98 5.83
C GLU A 263 -1.11 -21.52 7.12
N ILE A 264 -1.27 -20.24 7.51
CA ILE A 264 -0.63 -19.69 8.69
C ILE A 264 -1.09 -20.38 9.97
N ASP A 265 -0.13 -20.69 10.85
CA ASP A 265 -0.39 -21.28 12.15
C ASP A 265 -1.10 -20.26 13.07
N ARG A 266 -2.25 -20.67 13.58
CA ARG A 266 -3.10 -19.88 14.49
C ARG A 266 -3.34 -20.60 15.82
N GLU A 267 -2.57 -21.65 16.13
CA GLU A 267 -2.74 -22.42 17.35
C GLU A 267 -1.51 -22.28 18.27
N PRO A 268 -1.63 -21.58 19.41
CA PRO A 268 -2.79 -20.84 19.93
C PRO A 268 -3.03 -19.51 19.19
N ASP A 269 -4.26 -18.99 19.26
CA ASP A 269 -4.63 -17.72 18.58
C ASP A 269 -4.05 -16.49 19.30
N THR A 270 -3.69 -16.64 20.57
CA THR A 270 -3.05 -15.62 21.41
C THR A 270 -1.57 -15.94 21.64
N LEU A 271 -0.76 -14.93 21.99
CA LEU A 271 0.68 -15.10 22.22
C LEU A 271 0.97 -15.90 23.51
N ARG A 272 0.88 -17.23 23.43
CA ARG A 272 1.17 -18.16 24.53
C ARG A 272 1.75 -19.47 24.02
N LEU A 273 2.31 -20.26 24.94
CA LEU A 273 2.81 -21.58 24.61
C LEU A 273 1.63 -22.56 24.41
N PRO A 274 1.76 -23.55 23.49
CA PRO A 274 0.77 -24.62 23.37
C PRO A 274 0.65 -25.41 24.68
N SER A 275 -0.54 -25.39 25.29
CA SER A 275 -0.80 -26.03 26.58
C SER A 275 -1.12 -27.52 26.39
N GLN A 276 -0.09 -28.37 26.41
CA GLN A 276 -0.26 -29.85 26.38
C GLN A 276 -0.40 -30.47 27.79
N GLU A 277 -0.33 -29.64 28.83
CA GLU A 277 -0.37 -30.10 30.22
C GLU A 277 -1.79 -30.54 30.67
N PRO A 278 -1.90 -31.60 31.49
CA PRO A 278 -3.17 -32.06 32.02
C PRO A 278 -3.84 -30.97 32.88
N PRO A 279 -5.19 -30.90 32.93
CA PRO A 279 -5.92 -29.88 33.67
C PRO A 279 -5.58 -29.76 35.16
N GLN A 280 -5.02 -30.82 35.76
CA GLN A 280 -4.65 -30.85 37.18
C GLN A 280 -3.29 -30.18 37.47
N ASN A 281 -2.48 -29.84 36.47
CA ASN A 281 -1.20 -29.18 36.68
C ASN A 281 -1.42 -27.68 36.96
N PRO A 282 -1.05 -27.14 38.13
CA PRO A 282 -1.23 -25.72 38.45
C PRO A 282 -0.47 -24.78 37.49
N ALA A 283 0.59 -25.26 36.83
CA ALA A 283 1.31 -24.49 35.81
C ALA A 283 0.47 -24.21 34.55
N LYS A 284 -0.56 -25.04 34.27
CA LYS A 284 -1.41 -24.90 33.09
C LYS A 284 -2.08 -23.53 33.03
N GLN A 285 -2.60 -23.06 34.17
CA GLN A 285 -3.26 -21.76 34.26
C GLN A 285 -2.32 -20.60 33.86
N TYR A 286 -1.05 -20.66 34.28
CA TYR A 286 -0.05 -19.65 33.94
C TYR A 286 0.33 -19.70 32.45
N LEU A 287 0.53 -20.91 31.90
CA LEU A 287 0.80 -21.09 30.47
C LEU A 287 -0.37 -20.57 29.61
N ASP A 288 -1.61 -20.83 30.02
CA ASP A 288 -2.81 -20.38 29.32
C ASP A 288 -2.96 -18.84 29.34
N LEU A 289 -2.40 -18.18 30.36
CA LEU A 289 -2.29 -16.72 30.51
C LEU A 289 -1.05 -16.11 29.80
N GLY A 290 -0.23 -16.91 29.13
CA GLY A 290 0.93 -16.43 28.37
C GLY A 290 2.23 -16.30 29.19
N TYR A 291 2.29 -16.87 30.39
CA TYR A 291 3.51 -16.91 31.18
C TYR A 291 4.47 -17.98 30.65
N VAL A 292 5.77 -17.70 30.71
CA VAL A 292 6.85 -18.60 30.32
C VAL A 292 7.78 -18.79 31.54
N PRO A 293 8.19 -20.03 31.85
CA PRO A 293 9.15 -20.28 32.90
C PRO A 293 10.56 -19.96 32.39
N LEU A 294 11.26 -19.05 33.05
CA LEU A 294 12.62 -18.64 32.70
C LEU A 294 13.59 -18.87 33.87
N HIS A 295 14.84 -19.16 33.53
CA HIS A 295 15.91 -19.22 34.52
C HIS A 295 16.12 -17.83 35.13
N HIS A 296 16.10 -17.77 36.46
CA HIS A 296 16.22 -16.53 37.22
C HIS A 296 17.37 -16.65 38.21
N ALA A 297 18.35 -15.75 38.08
CA ALA A 297 19.42 -15.58 39.06
C ALA A 297 19.00 -14.51 40.08
N LEU A 298 18.87 -14.91 41.34
CA LEU A 298 18.54 -14.01 42.45
C LEU A 298 19.75 -13.11 42.76
N ARG A 299 19.49 -11.95 43.37
CA ARG A 299 20.53 -10.97 43.74
C ARG A 299 21.63 -11.55 44.64
N GLN A 300 21.30 -12.56 45.44
CA GLN A 300 22.24 -13.24 46.34
C GLN A 300 23.10 -14.31 45.64
N GLY A 301 22.88 -14.56 44.34
CA GLY A 301 23.63 -15.52 43.54
C GLY A 301 22.94 -16.88 43.36
N ASP A 302 21.87 -17.14 44.10
CA ASP A 302 21.07 -18.36 43.95
C ASP A 302 20.38 -18.42 42.58
N LYS A 303 20.16 -19.64 42.09
CA LYS A 303 19.48 -19.90 40.82
C LYS A 303 18.12 -20.53 41.08
N THR A 304 17.08 -19.99 40.46
CA THR A 304 15.72 -20.51 40.52
C THR A 304 15.07 -20.42 39.13
N VAL A 305 13.82 -20.85 39.04
CA VAL A 305 12.97 -20.63 37.87
C VAL A 305 11.85 -19.69 38.29
N SER A 306 11.51 -18.73 37.44
CA SER A 306 10.46 -17.76 37.71
C SER A 306 9.59 -17.58 36.47
N TRP A 307 8.32 -17.28 36.71
CA TRP A 307 7.36 -16.94 35.68
C TRP A 307 7.64 -15.54 35.14
N TYR A 308 7.59 -15.42 33.81
CA TYR A 308 7.63 -14.15 33.10
C TYR A 308 6.55 -14.14 32.02
N HIS A 309 5.71 -13.12 32.00
CA HIS A 309 4.85 -12.81 30.87
C HIS A 309 5.27 -11.50 30.21
N SER A 310 5.05 -11.45 28.89
CA SER A 310 5.26 -10.29 28.05
C SER A 310 4.21 -9.20 28.33
N PRO A 311 4.45 -7.93 27.96
CA PRO A 311 3.38 -6.93 27.88
C PRO A 311 2.28 -7.27 26.86
N LEU A 312 2.52 -8.25 25.99
CA LEU A 312 1.57 -8.78 25.01
C LEU A 312 0.79 -9.93 25.64
N SER A 313 -0.24 -9.62 26.43
CA SER A 313 -1.02 -10.58 27.21
C SER A 313 -2.10 -11.28 26.38
N THR A 314 -2.61 -12.40 26.89
CA THR A 314 -3.70 -13.17 26.27
C THR A 314 -5.09 -12.61 26.58
N GLY A 315 -5.19 -11.46 27.25
CA GLY A 315 -6.44 -10.86 27.69
C GLY A 315 -6.22 -9.56 28.47
N GLN A 316 -7.31 -8.87 28.80
CA GLN A 316 -7.23 -7.59 29.52
C GLN A 316 -6.68 -7.76 30.94
N SER A 317 -5.65 -6.98 31.27
CA SER A 317 -5.13 -6.88 32.64
C SER A 317 -6.15 -6.20 33.55
N GLN A 318 -6.37 -6.76 34.74
CA GLN A 318 -7.27 -6.20 35.76
C GLN A 318 -6.53 -5.37 36.81
N ASP A 319 -5.19 -5.43 36.79
CA ASP A 319 -4.34 -4.76 37.76
C ASP A 319 -4.06 -3.32 37.35
N ASN A 320 -3.84 -2.47 38.34
CA ASN A 320 -3.59 -1.05 38.14
C ASN A 320 -2.58 -0.53 39.16
N LEU A 321 -1.56 0.20 38.69
CA LEU A 321 -0.51 0.69 39.58
C LEU A 321 -0.99 1.92 40.33
N THR A 322 -1.41 1.73 41.58
CA THR A 322 -2.02 2.79 42.40
C THR A 322 -1.01 3.82 42.89
N ALA A 323 0.26 3.42 43.08
CA ALA A 323 1.34 4.31 43.51
C ALA A 323 2.69 3.93 42.87
N PRO A 324 3.58 4.91 42.62
CA PRO A 324 4.99 4.69 42.31
C PRO A 324 5.70 3.75 43.29
N VAL A 325 6.62 2.96 42.77
CA VAL A 325 7.33 1.91 43.53
C VAL A 325 8.76 2.35 43.81
N ALA A 326 9.28 2.06 45.01
CA ALA A 326 10.65 2.48 45.36
C ALA A 326 11.71 1.63 44.66
N ILE A 327 11.51 0.30 44.65
CA ILE A 327 12.43 -0.68 44.08
C ILE A 327 11.64 -1.78 43.33
N ALA A 328 12.20 -2.31 42.25
CA ALA A 328 11.51 -3.36 41.48
C ALA A 328 11.15 -4.62 42.27
N ASP A 329 11.89 -4.94 43.34
CA ASP A 329 11.65 -6.15 44.12
C ASP A 329 10.28 -6.13 44.83
N GLU A 330 9.69 -4.94 45.04
CA GLU A 330 8.32 -4.78 45.57
C GLU A 330 7.24 -5.28 44.58
N LEU A 331 7.60 -5.41 43.30
CA LEU A 331 6.72 -5.91 42.23
C LEU A 331 6.86 -7.42 41.98
N MET A 332 7.78 -8.11 42.68
CA MET A 332 7.87 -9.57 42.60
C MET A 332 6.70 -10.21 43.35
N ARG A 333 6.02 -11.14 42.70
CA ARG A 333 4.89 -11.87 43.28
C ARG A 333 5.30 -13.31 43.50
N TYR A 334 4.92 -13.91 44.62
CA TYR A 334 5.17 -15.33 44.87
C TYR A 334 3.87 -16.11 44.71
N ASP A 335 3.87 -17.13 43.87
CA ASP A 335 2.73 -18.04 43.72
C ASP A 335 2.91 -19.29 44.59
N PRO A 336 2.11 -19.49 45.64
CA PRO A 336 2.19 -20.68 46.48
C PRO A 336 1.84 -21.98 45.76
N ASN A 337 1.06 -21.92 44.67
CA ASN A 337 0.58 -23.12 43.97
C ASN A 337 1.67 -23.76 43.10
N THR A 338 2.47 -22.94 42.40
CA THR A 338 3.60 -23.40 41.59
C THR A 338 4.94 -23.32 42.34
N GLY A 339 5.01 -22.58 43.45
CA GLY A 339 6.24 -22.37 44.22
C GLY A 339 7.26 -21.46 43.52
N MET A 340 6.81 -20.70 42.51
CA MET A 340 7.65 -19.85 41.66
C MET A 340 7.35 -18.38 41.90
N PHE A 341 8.33 -17.52 41.65
CA PHE A 341 8.11 -16.08 41.57
C PHE A 341 7.55 -15.70 40.20
N ASP A 342 6.62 -14.78 40.14
CA ASP A 342 6.32 -13.96 38.98
C ASP A 342 7.14 -12.67 39.05
N VAL A 343 8.01 -12.49 38.06
CA VAL A 343 8.96 -11.38 37.97
C VAL A 343 8.59 -10.37 36.88
N SER A 344 7.44 -10.53 36.23
CA SER A 344 7.08 -9.79 35.00
C SER A 344 7.08 -8.28 35.20
N TYR A 345 6.41 -7.80 36.26
CA TYR A 345 6.31 -6.38 36.59
C TYR A 345 7.60 -5.80 37.16
N ALA A 346 8.34 -6.60 37.95
CA ALA A 346 9.67 -6.22 38.42
C ALA A 346 10.64 -6.01 37.25
N MET A 347 10.59 -6.90 36.25
CA MET A 347 11.38 -6.80 35.02
C MET A 347 10.96 -5.60 34.18
N ALA A 348 9.65 -5.35 34.03
CA ALA A 348 9.14 -4.15 33.34
C ALA A 348 9.72 -2.87 33.96
N TRP A 349 9.65 -2.75 35.28
CA TRP A 349 10.18 -1.59 36.00
C TRP A 349 11.69 -1.44 35.81
N GLN A 350 12.47 -2.52 35.95
CA GLN A 350 13.93 -2.43 35.74
C GLN A 350 14.27 -2.07 34.30
N LEU A 351 13.57 -2.65 33.33
CA LEU A 351 13.77 -2.36 31.92
C LEU A 351 13.52 -0.88 31.63
N GLY A 352 12.43 -0.30 32.14
CA GLY A 352 12.11 1.11 31.95
C GLY A 352 13.21 2.01 32.47
N ARG A 353 13.74 1.70 33.67
CA ARG A 353 14.88 2.42 34.24
C ARG A 353 16.13 2.30 33.36
N MET A 354 16.44 1.09 32.89
CA MET A 354 17.60 0.84 32.04
C MET A 354 17.52 1.56 30.70
N LEU A 355 16.36 1.51 30.02
CA LEU A 355 16.12 2.20 28.75
C LEU A 355 16.29 3.72 28.89
N THR A 356 15.76 4.30 29.97
CA THR A 356 15.96 5.73 30.24
C THR A 356 17.42 6.06 30.53
N LEU A 357 18.12 5.25 31.33
CA LEU A 357 19.55 5.48 31.65
C LEU A 357 20.47 5.33 30.43
N GLN A 358 20.11 4.48 29.48
CA GLN A 358 20.81 4.35 28.21
C GLN A 358 20.72 5.64 27.38
N ASN A 359 19.60 6.37 27.49
CA ASN A 359 19.42 7.70 26.90
C ASN A 359 19.93 8.80 27.84
N GLN A 360 21.25 9.03 27.84
CA GLN A 360 21.90 9.97 28.77
C GLN A 360 21.32 11.40 28.74
N PRO A 361 21.06 12.04 27.58
CA PRO A 361 20.45 13.37 27.54
C PRO A 361 19.09 13.42 28.25
N LEU A 362 18.24 12.43 27.98
CA LEU A 362 16.91 12.35 28.59
C LEU A 362 16.98 12.09 30.11
N ALA A 363 17.89 11.22 30.55
CA ALA A 363 18.09 10.95 31.98
C ALA A 363 18.49 12.23 32.76
N VAL A 364 19.37 13.05 32.18
CA VAL A 364 19.77 14.34 32.75
C VAL A 364 18.61 15.33 32.76
N GLU A 365 17.81 15.37 31.70
CA GLU A 365 16.63 16.24 31.60
C GLU A 365 15.57 15.87 32.65
N ILE A 366 15.26 14.59 32.80
CA ILE A 366 14.33 14.09 33.84
C ILE A 366 14.85 14.48 35.23
N PHE A 367 16.14 14.28 35.49
CA PHE A 367 16.75 14.64 36.78
C PHE A 367 16.63 16.14 37.07
N ASN A 368 16.98 16.99 36.11
CA ASN A 368 16.91 18.45 36.26
C ASN A 368 15.48 18.95 36.42
N TRP A 369 14.53 18.41 35.65
CA TRP A 369 13.12 18.75 35.74
C TRP A 369 12.55 18.38 37.12
N LYS A 370 12.85 17.19 37.62
CA LYS A 370 12.43 16.77 38.98
C LYS A 370 13.00 17.68 40.05
N ARG A 371 14.28 18.03 39.94
CA ARG A 371 14.95 18.95 40.88
C ARG A 371 14.30 20.34 40.88
N SER A 372 13.98 20.88 39.70
CA SER A 372 13.27 22.16 39.58
C SER A 372 11.90 22.09 40.26
N LYS A 373 11.12 21.03 40.02
CA LYS A 373 9.81 20.86 40.65
C LYS A 373 9.87 20.71 42.16
N ALA A 374 10.86 19.99 42.68
CA ALA A 374 11.09 19.90 44.12
C ALA A 374 11.45 21.26 44.73
N GLN A 375 12.25 22.08 44.05
CA GLN A 375 12.58 23.44 44.48
C GLN A 375 11.36 24.36 44.46
N ASP A 376 10.55 24.34 43.41
CA ASP A 376 9.31 25.12 43.30
C ASP A 376 8.35 24.77 44.43
N LEU A 377 8.14 23.47 44.69
CA LEU A 377 7.27 23.00 45.78
C LEU A 377 7.81 23.41 47.15
N HIS A 378 9.13 23.36 47.36
CA HIS A 378 9.73 23.81 48.62
C HIS A 378 9.56 25.32 48.85
N GLN A 379 9.74 26.14 47.80
CA GLN A 379 9.51 27.59 47.88
C GLN A 379 8.05 27.91 48.18
N ILE A 380 7.10 27.20 47.53
CA ILE A 380 5.67 27.35 47.80
C ILE A 380 5.35 26.95 49.25
N GLN A 381 5.87 25.80 49.73
CA GLN A 381 5.63 25.35 51.09
C GLN A 381 6.14 26.34 52.12
N GLN A 382 7.31 26.95 51.88
CA GLN A 382 7.81 28.06 52.69
C GLN A 382 6.81 29.22 52.63
N GLN A 383 6.49 29.77 51.45
CA GLN A 383 5.55 30.90 51.32
C GLN A 383 4.19 30.67 51.99
N VAL A 384 3.63 29.46 51.93
CA VAL A 384 2.35 29.09 52.56
C VAL A 384 2.45 29.01 54.09
N LEU A 385 3.61 28.63 54.65
CA LEU A 385 3.86 28.67 56.10
C LEU A 385 3.87 30.10 56.67
N HIS A 386 3.90 31.14 55.83
CA HIS A 386 4.08 32.54 56.25
C HIS A 386 2.85 33.44 56.08
N LEU A 387 1.75 32.98 55.45
CA LEU A 387 0.60 33.82 55.08
C LEU A 387 -0.76 33.14 55.37
N PRO A 388 -1.73 33.81 56.03
CA PRO A 388 -3.03 33.21 56.37
C PRO A 388 -4.09 33.45 55.28
N PHE A 389 -3.80 33.20 54.00
CA PHE A 389 -4.83 33.27 52.94
C PHE A 389 -4.65 32.23 51.84
N GLN A 390 -5.74 31.54 51.53
CA GLN A 390 -5.90 30.60 50.43
C GLN A 390 -5.58 31.28 49.09
N SER A 391 -4.52 30.82 48.44
CA SER A 391 -4.31 31.05 47.01
C SER A 391 -4.37 29.69 46.32
N THR A 392 -5.40 29.46 45.52
CA THR A 392 -5.43 28.37 44.53
C THR A 392 -4.47 28.73 43.42
N THR A 393 -3.20 28.37 43.57
CA THR A 393 -2.20 28.51 42.51
C THR A 393 -2.19 27.27 41.64
N GLU A 394 -2.72 27.41 40.43
CA GLU A 394 -2.54 26.44 39.34
C GLU A 394 -1.04 26.33 39.03
N THR A 395 -0.47 25.17 39.32
CA THR A 395 0.87 24.82 38.82
C THR A 395 0.72 24.48 37.34
N ASN A 396 1.14 25.38 36.44
CA ASN A 396 1.39 25.03 35.05
C ASN A 396 2.56 24.04 35.01
N GLY A 397 2.21 22.75 35.05
CA GLY A 397 3.09 21.62 35.30
C GLY A 397 3.16 20.64 34.12
N ASP A 398 3.20 21.15 32.89
CA ASP A 398 3.37 20.30 31.72
C ASP A 398 4.79 19.71 31.68
N LEU A 399 4.93 18.47 31.18
CA LEU A 399 6.26 17.92 30.95
C LEU A 399 6.96 18.71 29.85
N PRO A 400 8.29 18.80 29.92
CA PRO A 400 9.10 18.98 28.73
C PRO A 400 8.70 17.99 27.63
N THR A 401 8.63 18.47 26.39
CA THR A 401 8.17 17.69 25.23
C THR A 401 9.00 16.43 25.01
N ALA A 402 10.30 16.46 25.26
CA ALA A 402 11.18 15.30 25.12
C ALA A 402 10.78 14.17 26.09
N ILE A 403 10.48 14.52 27.35
CA ILE A 403 10.00 13.54 28.33
C ILE A 403 8.60 13.05 27.92
N ALA A 404 7.68 13.93 27.52
CA ALA A 404 6.35 13.51 27.07
C ALA A 404 6.40 12.50 25.91
N ASN A 405 7.21 12.79 24.88
CA ASN A 405 7.39 11.91 23.72
C ASN A 405 8.00 10.56 24.12
N TRP A 406 8.97 10.55 25.04
CA TRP A 406 9.53 9.30 25.56
C TRP A 406 8.50 8.40 26.22
N PHE A 407 7.62 8.96 27.07
CA PHE A 407 6.58 8.18 27.73
C PHE A 407 5.51 7.69 26.75
N GLN A 408 5.17 8.48 25.72
CA GLN A 408 4.30 8.03 24.62
C GLN A 408 4.92 6.88 23.82
N ASP A 409 6.23 6.95 23.55
CA ASP A 409 6.97 5.89 22.88
C ASP A 409 7.00 4.61 23.73
N LEU A 410 7.18 4.72 25.05
CA LEU A 410 7.12 3.59 25.99
C LEU A 410 5.70 2.99 26.10
N GLU A 411 4.65 3.81 26.06
CA GLU A 411 3.25 3.34 26.03
C GLU A 411 2.99 2.47 24.79
N LEU A 412 3.59 2.84 23.66
CA LEU A 412 3.57 2.06 22.42
C LEU A 412 4.69 1.02 22.36
N LEU A 413 5.35 0.69 23.48
CA LEU A 413 6.42 -0.32 23.60
C LEU A 413 7.58 -0.12 22.60
N LYS A 414 7.83 1.10 22.14
CA LYS A 414 8.96 1.39 21.25
C LYS A 414 10.27 1.24 22.04
N ASN A 415 11.32 0.79 21.37
CA ASN A 415 12.64 0.51 21.96
C ASN A 415 12.66 -0.62 23.01
N VAL A 416 11.54 -1.31 23.26
CA VAL A 416 11.51 -2.53 24.08
C VAL A 416 12.18 -3.66 23.29
N PRO A 417 13.23 -4.33 23.84
CA PRO A 417 13.92 -5.38 23.12
C PRO A 417 13.00 -6.58 22.82
N PHE A 418 13.19 -7.22 21.66
CA PHE A 418 12.33 -8.32 21.19
C PHE A 418 12.15 -9.45 22.22
N ASN A 419 13.22 -9.82 22.94
CA ASN A 419 13.17 -10.90 23.94
C ASN A 419 12.27 -10.58 25.15
N TYR A 420 11.90 -9.32 25.39
CA TYR A 420 10.90 -8.98 26.41
C TYR A 420 9.47 -9.10 25.86
N LEU A 421 9.29 -8.95 24.54
CA LEU A 421 8.00 -9.10 23.85
C LEU A 421 7.69 -10.58 23.56
N VAL A 422 8.69 -11.34 23.11
CA VAL A 422 8.61 -12.76 22.74
C VAL A 422 9.76 -13.50 23.43
N PRO A 423 9.60 -13.88 24.71
CA PRO A 423 10.68 -14.47 25.52
C PRO A 423 11.07 -15.90 25.11
N ASP A 424 10.21 -16.61 24.38
CA ASP A 424 10.45 -17.97 23.90
C ASP A 424 10.05 -18.05 22.41
N THR A 425 10.92 -18.64 21.59
CA THR A 425 10.72 -18.74 20.14
C THR A 425 9.49 -19.56 19.76
N ARG A 426 9.01 -20.44 20.65
CA ARG A 426 7.80 -21.25 20.44
C ARG A 426 6.50 -20.44 20.56
N LEU A 427 6.55 -19.23 21.11
CA LEU A 427 5.40 -18.32 21.17
C LEU A 427 5.01 -17.80 19.78
N LEU A 428 6.00 -17.61 18.90
CA LEU A 428 5.85 -17.04 17.55
C LEU A 428 6.71 -17.80 16.53
N PRO A 429 6.37 -19.07 16.21
CA PRO A 429 7.09 -19.85 15.20
C PRO A 429 6.97 -19.23 13.79
N PRO A 430 7.80 -19.63 12.81
CA PRO A 430 7.65 -19.20 11.42
C PRO A 430 6.26 -19.56 10.87
N GLU A 431 5.73 -18.71 9.99
CA GLU A 431 4.36 -18.80 9.46
C GLU A 431 3.30 -18.88 10.56
N SER A 432 3.30 -17.91 11.49
CA SER A 432 2.32 -17.83 12.58
C SER A 432 1.72 -16.43 12.78
N LEU A 433 0.48 -16.39 13.25
CA LEU A 433 -0.25 -15.18 13.63
C LEU A 433 -0.74 -15.31 15.08
N ARG A 434 -0.46 -14.29 15.91
CA ARG A 434 -0.86 -14.26 17.33
C ARG A 434 -1.50 -12.91 17.66
N PHE A 435 -2.71 -12.92 18.19
CA PHE A 435 -3.36 -11.74 18.78
C PHE A 435 -2.91 -11.52 20.23
N PHE A 436 -2.99 -10.28 20.70
CA PHE A 436 -2.70 -9.94 22.09
C PHE A 436 -3.43 -8.68 22.54
N TRP A 437 -3.50 -8.53 23.86
CA TRP A 437 -3.83 -7.30 24.55
C TRP A 437 -2.55 -6.67 25.08
N ILE A 438 -2.51 -5.35 25.19
CA ILE A 438 -1.44 -4.69 25.93
C ILE A 438 -1.79 -4.71 27.41
N ASP A 439 -0.89 -5.26 28.21
CA ASP A 439 -0.99 -5.21 29.66
C ASP A 439 -0.66 -3.79 30.16
N SER A 440 -1.71 -3.05 30.50
CA SER A 440 -1.61 -1.69 31.04
C SER A 440 -0.78 -1.62 32.32
N TYR A 441 -0.86 -2.65 33.17
CA TYR A 441 -0.11 -2.69 34.43
C TYR A 441 1.38 -2.92 34.18
N TRP A 442 1.74 -3.76 33.20
CA TRP A 442 3.13 -3.92 32.76
C TRP A 442 3.69 -2.61 32.20
N VAL A 443 2.93 -1.91 31.35
CA VAL A 443 3.32 -0.60 30.80
C VAL A 443 3.45 0.45 31.91
N ASP A 444 2.54 0.45 32.89
CA ASP A 444 2.58 1.34 34.05
C ASP A 444 3.85 1.12 34.90
N CYS A 445 4.27 -0.13 35.05
CA CYS A 445 5.51 -0.50 35.75
C CYS A 445 6.74 -0.07 34.95
N LEU A 446 6.74 -0.28 33.62
CA LEU A 446 7.78 0.20 32.71
C LEU A 446 7.95 1.72 32.80
N GLN A 447 6.85 2.46 32.72
CA GLN A 447 6.86 3.92 32.84
C GLN A 447 7.30 4.37 34.24
N ASP A 448 6.84 3.71 35.32
CA ASP A 448 7.31 4.04 36.67
C ASP A 448 8.82 3.83 36.81
N GLY A 449 9.34 2.74 36.26
CA GLY A 449 10.76 2.44 36.21
C GLY A 449 11.55 3.49 35.43
N ALA A 450 11.06 3.89 34.27
CA ALA A 450 11.64 4.98 33.48
C ALA A 450 11.67 6.31 34.25
N PHE A 451 10.59 6.61 34.97
CA PHE A 451 10.50 7.78 35.81
C PHE A 451 11.31 7.66 37.11
N SER A 452 11.75 6.46 37.51
CA SER A 452 12.53 6.27 38.74
C SER A 452 13.93 6.88 38.71
N VAL A 453 14.41 7.26 37.52
CA VAL A 453 15.69 7.96 37.36
C VAL A 453 15.68 9.25 38.17
N GLY A 454 16.66 9.38 39.07
CA GLY A 454 16.77 10.51 39.99
C GLY A 454 16.09 10.34 41.34
N ARG A 455 15.44 9.20 41.63
CA ARG A 455 14.98 8.86 43.00
C ARG A 455 16.19 8.54 43.89
N VAL A 456 16.44 9.34 44.91
CA VAL A 456 17.53 9.10 45.88
C VAL A 456 16.98 8.92 47.29
N THR A 457 15.89 9.61 47.62
CA THR A 457 15.28 9.66 48.95
C THR A 457 13.82 9.23 48.90
N LYS A 458 13.25 8.91 50.07
CA LYS A 458 11.81 8.65 50.22
C LYS A 458 10.96 9.87 49.88
N GLU A 459 11.51 11.08 50.00
CA GLU A 459 10.80 12.30 49.66
C GLU A 459 10.65 12.45 48.13
N ASP A 460 11.66 12.06 47.35
CA ASP A 460 11.57 12.07 45.89
C ASP A 460 10.43 11.17 45.39
N LEU A 461 10.24 10.01 46.03
CA LEU A 461 9.13 9.11 45.74
C LEU A 461 7.77 9.73 46.09
N ARG A 462 7.68 10.44 47.22
CA ARG A 462 6.46 11.13 47.66
C ARG A 462 6.07 12.25 46.69
N LEU A 463 7.05 13.01 46.19
CA LEU A 463 6.84 14.06 45.19
C LEU A 463 6.38 13.48 43.85
N ASP A 464 6.94 12.34 43.43
CA ASP A 464 6.52 11.61 42.24
C ASP A 464 5.03 11.18 42.33
N VAL A 465 4.59 10.67 43.48
CA VAL A 465 3.18 10.27 43.73
C VAL A 465 2.23 11.46 43.49
N GLN A 466 2.56 12.64 44.01
CA GLN A 466 1.76 13.86 43.84
C GLN A 466 1.73 14.31 42.37
N SER A 467 2.86 14.22 41.66
CA SER A 467 2.93 14.58 40.24
C SER A 467 2.18 13.60 39.32
N ARG A 468 2.18 12.29 39.61
CA ARG A 468 1.55 11.24 38.79
C ARG A 468 0.02 11.20 38.99
N SER A 469 -0.46 11.38 40.22
CA SER A 469 -1.89 11.46 40.55
C SER A 469 -2.62 12.61 39.84
N LEU A 470 -1.97 13.76 39.70
CA LEU A 470 -2.47 14.89 38.90
C LEU A 470 -2.59 14.58 37.40
N ARG A 471 -1.75 13.66 36.87
CA ARG A 471 -1.80 13.27 35.45
C ARG A 471 -2.84 12.23 35.16
N ARG A 472 -2.99 11.21 36.00
CA ARG A 472 -4.02 10.17 35.81
C ARG A 472 -5.44 10.76 35.81
N SER A 473 -5.63 11.94 36.41
CA SER A 473 -6.85 12.75 36.34
C SER A 473 -7.05 13.50 35.02
N LYS A 474 -5.99 13.76 34.23
CA LYS A 474 -6.02 14.54 32.97
C LYS A 474 -5.82 13.68 31.71
N THR A 475 -5.11 12.57 31.80
CA THR A 475 -4.95 11.59 30.70
C THR A 475 -6.06 10.55 30.79
N GLN A 476 -6.78 10.39 29.68
CA GLN A 476 -7.92 9.50 29.49
C GLN A 476 -7.78 8.13 30.17
N SER A 477 -8.90 7.66 30.73
CA SER A 477 -9.17 6.27 31.14
C SER A 477 -8.40 5.23 30.31
N ASP A 478 -7.83 4.21 30.96
CA ASP A 478 -7.21 3.00 30.40
C ASP A 478 -7.85 2.61 29.05
N LYS A 479 -7.30 3.12 27.95
CA LYS A 479 -7.82 2.80 26.62
C LYS A 479 -7.33 1.39 26.30
N THR A 480 -8.25 0.48 26.03
CA THR A 480 -7.90 -0.86 25.57
C THR A 480 -7.08 -0.77 24.30
N ILE A 481 -5.84 -1.27 24.32
CA ILE A 481 -5.01 -1.44 23.13
C ILE A 481 -4.86 -2.94 22.88
N THR A 482 -5.16 -3.35 21.67
CA THR A 482 -4.94 -4.74 21.21
C THR A 482 -4.13 -4.74 19.92
N GLY A 483 -3.63 -5.90 19.54
CA GLY A 483 -2.79 -6.00 18.35
C GLY A 483 -2.58 -7.42 17.89
N PHE A 484 -1.71 -7.57 16.90
CA PHE A 484 -1.23 -8.86 16.45
C PHE A 484 0.27 -8.83 16.15
N LEU A 485 0.87 -10.01 16.25
CA LEU A 485 2.19 -10.36 15.76
C LEU A 485 2.01 -11.32 14.59
N LEU A 486 2.64 -11.00 13.46
CA LEU A 486 2.66 -11.84 12.27
C LEU A 486 4.13 -12.19 11.97
N HIS A 487 4.45 -13.48 12.02
CA HIS A 487 5.75 -14.00 11.58
C HIS A 487 5.55 -14.81 10.30
N SER A 488 5.83 -14.22 9.14
CA SER A 488 5.59 -14.86 7.85
C SER A 488 6.47 -14.27 6.75
N GLU A 489 6.84 -15.08 5.75
CA GLU A 489 7.45 -14.65 4.49
C GLU A 489 6.59 -13.61 3.75
N VAL A 490 5.28 -13.54 4.05
CA VAL A 490 4.39 -12.50 3.49
C VAL A 490 4.87 -11.08 3.84
N VAL A 491 5.47 -10.92 5.02
CA VAL A 491 5.93 -9.61 5.50
C VAL A 491 7.10 -9.08 4.67
N SER A 492 8.09 -9.92 4.36
CA SER A 492 9.23 -9.55 3.53
C SER A 492 8.91 -9.57 2.02
N GLY A 493 8.08 -10.53 1.59
CA GLY A 493 7.71 -10.69 0.18
C GLY A 493 6.79 -9.59 -0.35
N TRP A 494 5.98 -8.95 0.50
CA TRP A 494 5.01 -7.92 0.10
C TRP A 494 5.11 -6.64 0.94
N PRO A 495 6.10 -5.76 0.69
CA PRO A 495 6.25 -4.49 1.42
C PRO A 495 5.04 -3.55 1.34
N GLY A 496 4.19 -3.71 0.31
CA GLY A 496 2.94 -2.99 0.10
C GLY A 496 1.73 -3.53 0.89
N LEU A 497 1.95 -4.33 1.94
CA LEU A 497 0.90 -4.90 2.79
C LEU A 497 0.05 -3.79 3.46
N GLU A 498 -1.25 -3.84 3.23
CA GLU A 498 -2.29 -3.07 3.91
C GLU A 498 -2.92 -3.90 5.02
N ILE A 499 -3.22 -3.21 6.13
CA ILE A 499 -3.68 -3.81 7.37
C ILE A 499 -4.90 -3.02 7.81
N GLU A 500 -6.02 -3.71 8.01
CA GLU A 500 -7.24 -3.12 8.53
C GLU A 500 -7.75 -3.95 9.71
N GLY A 501 -7.97 -3.31 10.86
CA GLY A 501 -8.55 -3.94 12.04
C GLY A 501 -9.97 -3.43 12.28
N TYR A 502 -10.86 -4.30 12.77
CA TYR A 502 -12.25 -3.95 13.06
C TYR A 502 -12.68 -4.43 14.44
N ALA A 503 -13.58 -3.66 15.06
CA ALA A 503 -14.12 -3.93 16.39
C ALA A 503 -15.21 -5.03 16.42
N THR A 504 -15.71 -5.44 15.26
CA THR A 504 -16.78 -6.43 15.13
C THR A 504 -16.25 -7.73 14.52
N PRO A 505 -16.73 -8.90 14.97
CA PRO A 505 -16.41 -10.16 14.33
C PRO A 505 -17.20 -10.25 13.02
N VAL A 506 -16.49 -10.36 11.90
CA VAL A 506 -17.12 -10.45 10.57
C VAL A 506 -16.69 -11.74 9.91
N THR A 507 -17.65 -12.60 9.63
CA THR A 507 -17.42 -13.88 8.96
C THR A 507 -17.74 -13.78 7.47
N GLY A 508 -16.90 -14.38 6.63
CA GLY A 508 -17.08 -14.42 5.17
C GLY A 508 -16.70 -13.10 4.47
N ASN A 509 -17.23 -12.91 3.26
CA ASN A 509 -16.88 -11.79 2.37
C ASN A 509 -17.73 -10.53 2.61
N ASN A 510 -18.41 -10.43 3.74
CA ASN A 510 -19.26 -9.27 4.04
C ASN A 510 -18.42 -8.00 4.13
N PHE A 511 -18.89 -6.95 3.47
CA PHE A 511 -18.31 -5.62 3.54
C PHE A 511 -18.45 -5.07 4.96
N VAL A 512 -17.38 -4.42 5.45
CA VAL A 512 -17.37 -3.77 6.77
C VAL A 512 -17.23 -2.28 6.54
N GLY A 513 -18.25 -1.53 6.94
CA GLY A 513 -18.25 -0.08 6.77
C GLY A 513 -17.12 0.60 7.57
N PRO A 514 -16.65 1.77 7.11
CA PRO A 514 -15.54 2.51 7.72
C PRO A 514 -15.79 2.90 9.18
N GLU A 515 -17.05 2.93 9.63
CA GLU A 515 -17.44 3.23 11.01
C GLU A 515 -16.95 2.20 12.04
N ASN A 516 -16.66 0.96 11.61
CA ASN A 516 -16.17 -0.11 12.50
C ASN A 516 -14.65 -0.28 12.46
N LYS A 517 -13.94 0.52 11.64
CA LYS A 517 -12.50 0.43 11.43
C LYS A 517 -11.75 1.03 12.63
N LEU A 518 -10.82 0.25 13.19
CA LEU A 518 -9.96 0.67 14.28
C LEU A 518 -8.80 1.53 13.79
N THR A 519 -8.37 2.47 14.64
CA THR A 519 -7.20 3.32 14.36
C THR A 519 -5.92 2.56 14.70
N ILE A 520 -4.97 2.50 13.77
CA ILE A 520 -3.64 1.93 14.01
C ILE A 520 -2.82 2.92 14.84
N LEU A 521 -2.30 2.48 15.99
CA LEU A 521 -1.45 3.28 16.88
C LEU A 521 0.04 3.08 16.61
N ARG A 522 0.44 1.85 16.25
CA ARG A 522 1.81 1.49 15.89
C ARG A 522 1.78 0.39 14.83
N ARG A 523 2.61 0.54 13.80
CA ARG A 523 2.95 -0.51 12.84
C ARG A 523 4.47 -0.52 12.74
N ASP A 524 5.08 -1.68 12.95
CA ASP A 524 6.54 -1.78 13.00
C ASP A 524 7.02 -3.15 12.50
N LEU A 525 8.18 -3.18 11.85
CA LEU A 525 8.85 -4.42 11.43
C LEU A 525 9.94 -4.72 12.44
N LEU A 526 9.74 -5.75 13.27
CA LEU A 526 10.72 -6.17 14.27
C LEU A 526 11.88 -6.97 13.65
N SER A 527 11.61 -7.62 12.52
CA SER A 527 12.59 -8.23 11.61
C SER A 527 11.97 -8.31 10.20
N ASP A 528 12.73 -8.76 9.20
CA ASP A 528 12.25 -8.87 7.81
C ASP A 528 10.94 -9.65 7.68
N ASN A 529 10.73 -10.66 8.54
CA ASN A 529 9.55 -11.52 8.53
C ASN A 529 8.58 -11.31 9.70
N ILE A 530 8.87 -10.39 10.64
CA ILE A 530 8.04 -10.18 11.83
C ILE A 530 7.44 -8.78 11.85
N LEU A 531 6.12 -8.73 11.73
CA LEU A 531 5.32 -7.51 11.76
C LEU A 531 4.56 -7.40 13.09
N LEU A 532 4.63 -6.22 13.70
CA LEU A 532 3.90 -5.83 14.90
C LEU A 532 2.90 -4.73 14.57
N CYS A 533 1.63 -4.88 14.98
CA CYS A 533 0.62 -3.85 14.78
C CYS A 533 -0.28 -3.67 16.02
N PHE A 534 -0.50 -2.42 16.41
CA PHE A 534 -1.36 -2.01 17.53
C PHE A 534 -2.58 -1.23 17.03
N PHE A 535 -3.73 -1.49 17.64
CA PHE A 535 -5.00 -0.82 17.39
C PHE A 535 -5.54 -0.15 18.66
N ALA A 536 -6.12 1.03 18.51
CA ALA A 536 -6.89 1.69 19.56
C ALA A 536 -8.27 1.02 19.65
N GLY A 537 -8.45 0.12 20.63
CA GLY A 537 -9.66 -0.69 20.82
C GLY A 537 -9.37 -2.19 20.77
N GLU A 538 -10.43 -3.00 20.86
CA GLU A 538 -10.37 -4.46 20.77
C GLU A 538 -10.53 -4.92 19.31
N VAL A 539 -9.48 -5.51 18.73
CA VAL A 539 -9.50 -6.06 17.37
C VAL A 539 -10.16 -7.43 17.37
N LYS A 540 -11.28 -7.56 16.65
CA LYS A 540 -12.01 -8.83 16.48
C LYS A 540 -11.86 -9.41 15.07
N THR A 541 -11.64 -8.54 14.09
CA THR A 541 -11.36 -8.94 12.71
C THR A 541 -10.14 -8.19 12.21
N LEU A 542 -9.23 -8.91 11.57
CA LEU A 542 -8.03 -8.42 10.91
C LEU A 542 -8.09 -8.78 9.43
N ASP A 543 -8.00 -7.77 8.58
CA ASP A 543 -7.92 -7.93 7.14
C ASP A 543 -6.51 -7.55 6.66
N LEU A 544 -5.88 -8.48 5.95
CA LEU A 544 -4.60 -8.28 5.28
C LEU A 544 -4.84 -8.27 3.76
N SER A 545 -4.40 -7.21 3.10
CA SER A 545 -4.52 -7.05 1.65
C SER A 545 -3.27 -6.44 1.05
N ILE A 546 -3.07 -6.60 -0.24
CA ILE A 546 -2.02 -5.87 -0.96
C ILE A 546 -2.59 -4.51 -1.37
N LYS A 547 -1.79 -3.44 -1.21
CA LYS A 547 -2.15 -2.10 -1.70
C LYS A 547 -2.66 -2.18 -3.14
N GLY A 548 -3.93 -1.86 -3.33
CA GLY A 548 -4.58 -1.71 -4.63
C GLY A 548 -4.12 -0.43 -5.32
N SER A 549 -2.81 -0.22 -5.42
CA SER A 549 -2.26 0.87 -6.23
C SER A 549 -2.58 0.53 -7.67
N SER A 550 -3.55 1.23 -8.25
CA SER A 550 -4.26 0.91 -9.48
C SER A 550 -5.19 -0.30 -9.37
N VAL A 551 -6.40 -0.11 -9.89
CA VAL A 551 -7.45 -1.11 -9.95
C VAL A 551 -6.95 -2.29 -10.79
N ASN A 552 -6.69 -3.44 -10.17
CA ASN A 552 -6.13 -4.59 -10.88
C ASN A 552 -7.10 -5.06 -11.95
N CYS A 553 -6.67 -5.23 -13.19
CA CYS A 553 -7.48 -5.82 -14.24
C CYS A 553 -7.01 -7.25 -14.53
N GLY A 554 -7.95 -8.18 -14.68
CA GLY A 554 -7.60 -9.59 -14.84
C GLY A 554 -8.80 -10.51 -15.02
N VAL A 555 -8.50 -11.79 -14.91
CA VAL A 555 -9.42 -12.94 -14.97
C VAL A 555 -9.43 -13.67 -13.62
N ASP A 556 -10.38 -14.58 -13.44
CA ASP A 556 -10.46 -15.34 -12.19
C ASP A 556 -9.22 -16.22 -12.00
N PRO A 557 -8.88 -16.59 -10.75
CA PRO A 557 -7.76 -17.47 -10.46
C PRO A 557 -7.77 -18.77 -11.27
N ILE A 558 -6.69 -19.02 -12.00
CA ILE A 558 -6.56 -20.14 -12.94
C ILE A 558 -6.35 -21.45 -12.15
N LYS A 559 -7.40 -22.29 -12.09
CA LYS A 559 -7.35 -23.64 -11.51
C LYS A 559 -6.86 -24.66 -12.54
N LYS A 560 -6.13 -25.68 -12.08
CA LYS A 560 -5.49 -26.68 -12.95
C LYS A 560 -6.55 -27.57 -13.62
N GLY A 561 -6.53 -27.64 -14.94
CA GLY A 561 -7.43 -28.51 -15.74
C GLY A 561 -8.82 -27.93 -15.99
N THR A 562 -9.07 -26.67 -15.63
CA THR A 562 -10.32 -25.96 -15.92
C THR A 562 -10.08 -24.82 -16.89
N LYS A 563 -11.10 -24.49 -17.68
CA LYS A 563 -11.11 -23.29 -18.53
C LYS A 563 -11.01 -22.03 -17.68
N ILE A 564 -10.35 -21.00 -18.20
CA ILE A 564 -10.19 -19.72 -17.53
C ILE A 564 -11.51 -18.95 -17.62
N THR A 565 -11.97 -18.43 -16.48
CA THR A 565 -13.24 -17.72 -16.36
C THR A 565 -13.05 -16.27 -15.91
N LYS A 566 -14.11 -15.48 -16.04
CA LYS A 566 -14.24 -14.15 -15.45
C LYS A 566 -15.62 -14.02 -14.81
N GLY A 567 -15.66 -13.72 -13.52
CA GLY A 567 -16.89 -13.38 -12.83
C GLY A 567 -17.51 -12.09 -13.36
N LEU A 568 -18.84 -12.10 -13.55
CA LEU A 568 -19.56 -10.93 -14.04
C LEU A 568 -19.66 -9.87 -12.94
N ARG A 569 -19.31 -8.63 -13.28
CA ARG A 569 -19.42 -7.46 -12.40
C ARG A 569 -20.36 -6.42 -13.03
N ASN A 570 -21.35 -5.98 -12.26
CA ASN A 570 -22.22 -4.88 -12.65
C ASN A 570 -21.47 -3.54 -12.60
N LEU A 571 -21.97 -2.53 -13.31
CA LEU A 571 -21.34 -1.20 -13.37
C LEU A 571 -21.44 -0.40 -12.07
N ASP A 572 -22.29 -0.82 -11.13
CA ASP A 572 -22.35 -0.31 -9.75
C ASP A 572 -21.26 -0.93 -8.85
N GLY A 573 -20.51 -1.92 -9.37
CA GLY A 573 -19.45 -2.63 -8.67
C GLY A 573 -19.88 -3.96 -8.06
N GLU A 574 -21.17 -4.31 -8.07
CA GLU A 574 -21.66 -5.57 -7.49
C GLU A 574 -21.21 -6.78 -8.34
N GLN A 575 -20.70 -7.82 -7.67
CA GLN A 575 -20.27 -9.06 -8.33
C GLN A 575 -21.44 -10.05 -8.39
N LYS A 576 -21.72 -10.59 -9.58
CA LYS A 576 -22.70 -11.65 -9.79
C LYS A 576 -22.05 -13.02 -9.56
N THR A 577 -22.89 -14.03 -9.34
CA THR A 577 -22.48 -15.44 -9.20
C THR A 577 -22.20 -16.13 -10.54
N ASP A 578 -22.55 -15.48 -11.64
CA ASP A 578 -22.38 -16.02 -12.98
C ASP A 578 -20.98 -15.67 -13.52
N ASP A 579 -20.34 -16.65 -14.15
CA ASP A 579 -19.02 -16.51 -14.74
C ASP A 579 -19.11 -16.72 -16.26
N ILE A 580 -18.21 -16.06 -17.02
CA ILE A 580 -18.04 -16.31 -18.45
C ILE A 580 -16.70 -16.96 -18.75
N GLU A 581 -16.65 -17.80 -19.79
CA GLU A 581 -15.41 -18.36 -20.29
C GLU A 581 -14.60 -17.29 -21.06
N VAL A 582 -13.33 -17.12 -20.70
CA VAL A 582 -12.41 -16.16 -21.34
C VAL A 582 -12.03 -16.65 -22.74
N PRO A 583 -12.29 -15.88 -23.80
CA PRO A 583 -11.93 -16.25 -25.16
C PRO A 583 -10.46 -15.96 -25.45
N PHE A 584 -9.76 -16.91 -26.05
CA PHE A 584 -8.36 -16.76 -26.45
C PHE A 584 -8.23 -16.67 -27.97
N ARG A 585 -7.40 -15.72 -28.43
CA ARG A 585 -6.91 -15.70 -29.82
C ARG A 585 -5.77 -16.72 -29.99
N ASN A 586 -4.95 -16.86 -28.96
CA ASN A 586 -3.92 -17.89 -28.89
C ASN A 586 -3.78 -18.38 -27.45
N GLU A 587 -4.36 -19.55 -27.18
CA GLU A 587 -4.39 -20.15 -25.84
C GLU A 587 -2.99 -20.50 -25.33
N ASN A 588 -2.11 -21.02 -26.21
CA ASN A 588 -0.73 -21.38 -25.85
C ASN A 588 0.11 -20.17 -25.42
N LEU A 589 -0.16 -18.99 -25.98
CA LEU A 589 0.54 -17.76 -25.65
C LEU A 589 -0.19 -16.91 -24.60
N GLY A 590 -1.38 -17.32 -24.14
CA GLY A 590 -2.20 -16.57 -23.19
C GLY A 590 -2.77 -15.26 -23.74
N VAL A 591 -2.96 -15.16 -25.06
CA VAL A 591 -3.48 -13.94 -25.72
C VAL A 591 -5.00 -13.99 -25.76
N ILE A 592 -5.64 -13.11 -25.00
CA ILE A 592 -7.09 -12.96 -24.90
C ILE A 592 -7.61 -12.25 -26.16
N ASN A 593 -8.76 -12.70 -26.66
CA ASN A 593 -9.49 -12.03 -27.72
C ASN A 593 -10.40 -10.97 -27.10
N ILE A 594 -10.02 -9.70 -27.14
CA ILE A 594 -10.70 -8.63 -26.39
C ILE A 594 -12.05 -8.29 -27.02
N GLU A 595 -12.16 -8.27 -28.35
CA GLU A 595 -13.44 -8.10 -29.06
C GLU A 595 -14.47 -9.16 -28.64
N GLU A 596 -14.08 -10.44 -28.62
CA GLU A 596 -14.97 -11.53 -28.22
C GLU A 596 -15.27 -11.49 -26.71
N MET A 597 -14.29 -11.11 -25.88
CA MET A 597 -14.47 -10.94 -24.44
C MET A 597 -15.54 -9.88 -24.13
N ALA A 598 -15.46 -8.73 -24.80
CA ALA A 598 -16.43 -7.65 -24.67
C ALA A 598 -17.84 -8.09 -25.10
N LYS A 599 -17.97 -8.88 -26.18
CA LYS A 599 -19.27 -9.43 -26.61
C LYS A 599 -19.88 -10.36 -25.57
N ARG A 600 -19.07 -11.27 -24.98
CA ARG A 600 -19.52 -12.20 -23.94
C ARG A 600 -19.91 -11.47 -22.65
N LEU A 601 -19.13 -10.46 -22.24
CA LEU A 601 -19.46 -9.61 -21.09
C LEU A 601 -20.76 -8.84 -21.32
N LYS A 602 -20.96 -8.24 -22.50
CA LYS A 602 -22.21 -7.56 -22.86
C LYS A 602 -23.42 -8.49 -22.77
N GLN A 603 -23.29 -9.72 -23.28
CA GLN A 603 -24.34 -10.75 -23.22
C GLN A 603 -24.62 -11.18 -21.79
N GLY A 604 -23.58 -11.49 -20.99
CA GLY A 604 -23.73 -11.93 -19.60
C GLY A 604 -24.34 -10.85 -18.68
N LEU A 605 -24.02 -9.58 -18.94
CA LEU A 605 -24.58 -8.46 -18.17
C LEU A 605 -25.94 -7.99 -18.67
N ASN A 606 -26.41 -8.51 -19.82
CA ASN A 606 -27.67 -8.15 -20.46
C ASN A 606 -27.82 -6.62 -20.70
N VAL A 607 -26.75 -5.98 -21.16
CA VAL A 607 -26.71 -4.53 -21.37
C VAL A 607 -27.25 -4.17 -22.77
N PRO A 608 -28.24 -3.27 -22.90
CA PRO A 608 -28.89 -2.96 -24.17
C PRO A 608 -28.11 -2.01 -25.09
N TYR A 609 -27.00 -1.43 -24.61
CA TYR A 609 -26.19 -0.43 -25.32
C TYR A 609 -24.86 -1.00 -25.82
N ASP A 610 -24.12 -0.21 -26.60
CA ASP A 610 -22.78 -0.58 -27.06
C ASP A 610 -21.78 -0.66 -25.90
N PHE A 611 -20.96 -1.70 -25.93
CA PHE A 611 -20.00 -2.00 -24.86
C PHE A 611 -18.68 -1.33 -25.21
N THR A 612 -18.37 -0.24 -24.51
CA THR A 612 -17.19 0.61 -24.78
C THR A 612 -16.00 0.20 -23.92
N SER A 613 -14.83 0.82 -24.14
CA SER A 613 -13.64 0.61 -23.30
C SER A 613 -13.89 0.95 -21.82
N ALA A 614 -14.77 1.92 -21.53
CA ALA A 614 -15.12 2.27 -20.16
C ALA A 614 -15.84 1.13 -19.42
N GLN A 615 -16.81 0.47 -20.08
CA GLN A 615 -17.49 -0.68 -19.49
C GLN A 615 -16.56 -1.89 -19.40
N LEU A 616 -15.69 -2.11 -20.40
CA LEU A 616 -14.68 -3.17 -20.30
C LEU A 616 -13.76 -2.94 -19.10
N ALA A 617 -13.19 -1.74 -18.96
CA ALA A 617 -12.31 -1.39 -17.85
C ALA A 617 -12.99 -1.60 -16.49
N ALA A 618 -14.25 -1.15 -16.34
CA ALA A 618 -15.02 -1.29 -15.09
C ALA A 618 -15.32 -2.76 -14.72
N THR A 619 -15.49 -3.62 -15.71
CA THR A 619 -15.84 -5.04 -15.48
C THR A 619 -14.62 -5.94 -15.37
N MET A 620 -13.48 -5.54 -15.94
CA MET A 620 -12.22 -6.27 -15.85
C MET A 620 -11.53 -6.13 -14.49
N ILE A 621 -12.03 -5.25 -13.62
CA ILE A 621 -11.56 -5.05 -12.24
C ILE A 621 -11.62 -6.35 -11.44
N GLU A 622 -10.45 -6.80 -11.00
CA GLU A 622 -10.24 -7.77 -9.95
C GLU A 622 -10.06 -7.06 -8.61
N GLY A 623 -10.68 -7.60 -7.56
CA GLY A 623 -10.36 -7.18 -6.19
C GLY A 623 -8.92 -7.55 -5.88
N SER A 624 -8.22 -6.72 -5.09
CA SER A 624 -6.95 -7.17 -4.52
C SER A 624 -7.23 -8.33 -3.56
N PRO A 625 -6.41 -9.40 -3.57
CA PRO A 625 -6.60 -10.51 -2.64
C PRO A 625 -6.59 -9.98 -1.21
N LYS A 626 -7.64 -10.33 -0.49
CA LYS A 626 -7.91 -9.90 0.88
C LYS A 626 -8.14 -11.15 1.71
N VAL A 627 -7.27 -11.37 2.69
CA VAL A 627 -7.39 -12.49 3.62
C VAL A 627 -7.85 -11.95 4.97
N ARG A 628 -8.92 -12.55 5.49
CA ARG A 628 -9.57 -12.15 6.72
C ARG A 628 -9.29 -13.14 7.84
N PHE A 629 -8.82 -12.63 8.97
CA PHE A 629 -8.66 -13.36 10.21
C PHE A 629 -9.64 -12.84 11.25
N VAL A 630 -10.45 -13.73 11.81
CA VAL A 630 -11.35 -13.41 12.95
C VAL A 630 -10.70 -13.95 14.21
N ALA A 631 -10.49 -13.09 15.21
CA ALA A 631 -9.96 -13.48 16.52
C ALA A 631 -10.92 -14.47 17.20
N ARG A 632 -10.39 -15.55 17.78
CA ARG A 632 -11.18 -16.69 18.29
C ARG A 632 -11.49 -16.61 19.79
N GLY A 633 -11.00 -15.60 20.50
CA GLY A 633 -11.24 -15.41 21.93
C GLY A 633 -10.27 -14.43 22.54
#